data_AF-A0A9D5PXB8-F1
#
_entry.id   AF-A0A9D5PXB8-F1
#
_cell.length_a   1.000
_cell.length_b   1.000
_cell.length_c   1.000
_cell.angle_alpha   90.00
_cell.angle_beta   90.00
_cell.angle_gamma   90.00
#
_symmetry.space_group_name_H-M   'P 1'
#
loop_
_entity.id
_entity.type
_entity.pdbx_description
1 polymer ?
#
loop_
_entity_poly.entity_id
_entity_poly.type
_entity_poly.pdbx_seq_one_letter_code
_entity_poly.pdbx_strand_id
1 'polypeptide(L)'
;MKRIFALLLMTVGLALCFVIGVGAEERTATFYNGSTVLEEVSITGDSMTLPAAISVGEKRFVGWTLVNGSEKTLYAAGSTISIPTTGDLRFEVCSIELRTLTGAAVSTDGAATLRFDGLLNLADYNALIALAGAENVSYGLLIAPYGSASGSSITHAADITGLLDRRAEDFMYTTSRYGIFGGRTESIPDAAILEKYTARAYLTVKIGGVDTTIYAVYHAVDHSRSVHGVSAAAFEDRASNSNSIYSQKTEAECYSRYTAAQLTLLKGRLDKVVCVGSITGTQVENKYSMDNFTFIAYHPDHYVSPYTVKEIKQSGSLVTYVVIAKEGADHNNVCAYFLEGSYRAPDRENEWKADGIYITVSNSAAQ
;
A
#
# COMPACT_ATOMS: atom_id res chain seq x y z
N MET A 1 55.21 82.50 50.53
CA MET A 1 53.80 82.65 50.94
C MET A 1 52.94 82.48 49.68
N LYS A 2 52.14 81.39 49.61
CA LYS A 2 51.06 81.10 48.60
C LYS A 2 51.50 80.98 47.12
N ARG A 3 50.95 80.19 46.19
CA ARG A 3 49.97 79.09 46.02
C ARG A 3 50.02 78.81 44.48
N ILE A 4 50.23 77.59 43.97
CA ILE A 4 49.22 76.59 43.53
C ILE A 4 48.53 76.89 42.16
N PHE A 5 48.29 75.79 41.38
CA PHE A 5 47.32 75.58 40.27
C PHE A 5 47.72 76.09 38.86
N ALA A 6 47.45 75.45 37.71
CA ALA A 6 46.72 74.23 37.29
C ALA A 6 47.12 74.00 35.79
N LEU A 7 47.43 72.78 35.34
CA LEU A 7 46.49 71.88 34.63
C LEU A 7 46.24 72.26 33.14
N LEU A 8 46.75 71.47 32.18
CA LEU A 8 45.98 70.42 31.48
C LEU A 8 46.74 69.93 30.23
N LEU A 9 47.09 68.65 30.27
CA LEU A 9 47.53 67.79 29.18
C LEU A 9 46.38 67.57 28.18
N MET A 10 46.62 67.65 26.88
CA MET A 10 45.72 67.02 25.89
C MET A 10 46.52 66.46 24.71
N THR A 11 47.09 65.29 24.95
CA THR A 11 47.63 64.38 23.94
C THR A 11 46.45 63.64 23.30
N VAL A 12 46.13 63.96 22.04
CA VAL A 12 45.19 63.17 21.24
C VAL A 12 45.92 61.92 20.76
N GLY A 13 45.81 60.86 21.55
CA GLY A 13 46.15 59.50 21.13
C GLY A 13 45.05 58.97 20.22
N LEU A 14 45.38 58.76 18.96
CA LEU A 14 44.56 58.06 17.99
C LEU A 14 44.47 56.58 18.43
N ALA A 15 43.45 56.25 19.22
CA ALA A 15 43.12 54.87 19.53
C ALA A 15 42.56 54.22 18.26
N LEU A 16 43.41 53.47 17.56
CA LEU A 16 42.98 52.49 16.59
C LEU A 16 42.18 51.42 17.34
N CYS A 17 40.86 51.56 17.38
CA CYS A 17 39.96 50.48 17.75
C CYS A 17 40.09 49.38 16.70
N PHE A 18 41.04 48.47 16.88
CA PHE A 18 40.91 47.12 16.35
C PHE A 18 39.71 46.50 17.05
N VAL A 19 38.53 46.69 16.48
CA VAL A 19 37.47 45.71 16.62
C VAL A 19 38.00 44.48 15.90
N ILE A 20 38.71 43.62 16.62
CA ILE A 20 38.83 42.23 16.23
C ILE A 20 37.40 41.71 16.32
N GLY A 21 36.67 41.83 15.22
CA GLY A 21 35.48 41.03 15.02
C GLY A 21 35.98 39.60 15.17
N VAL A 22 35.59 38.94 16.25
CA VAL A 22 35.69 37.49 16.34
C VAL A 22 34.88 37.01 15.14
N GLY A 23 35.58 36.64 14.06
CA GLY A 23 34.94 36.05 12.90
C GLY A 23 34.14 34.88 13.42
N ALA A 24 32.85 34.82 13.09
CA ALA A 24 32.04 33.65 13.40
C ALA A 24 32.84 32.44 12.92
N GLU A 25 33.19 31.52 13.83
CA GLU A 25 33.92 30.32 13.46
C GLU A 25 33.16 29.65 12.32
N GLU A 26 33.83 29.53 11.17
CA GLU A 26 33.28 28.84 10.01
C GLU A 26 33.17 27.37 10.40
N ARG A 27 31.94 26.92 10.59
CA ARG A 27 31.60 25.54 10.97
C ARG A 27 31.13 24.80 9.73
N THR A 28 31.33 23.49 9.72
CA THR A 28 30.85 22.64 8.62
C THR A 28 29.75 21.72 9.13
N ALA A 29 28.64 21.65 8.39
CA ALA A 29 27.69 20.55 8.52
C ALA A 29 27.96 19.51 7.43
N THR A 30 28.22 18.27 7.83
CA THR A 30 28.44 17.17 6.90
C THR A 30 27.30 16.16 6.99
N PHE A 31 26.74 15.82 5.83
CA PHE A 31 25.60 14.91 5.69
C PHE A 31 26.07 13.55 5.18
N TYR A 32 25.65 12.48 5.87
CA TYR A 32 26.12 11.11 5.62
C TYR A 32 24.98 10.15 5.28
N ASN A 33 25.23 9.25 4.33
CA ASN A 33 24.51 8.00 4.18
C ASN A 33 25.46 6.82 4.47
N GLY A 34 25.38 6.27 5.68
CA GLY A 34 26.38 5.32 6.17
C GLY A 34 27.76 5.97 6.26
N SER A 35 28.75 5.38 5.60
CA SER A 35 30.12 5.91 5.53
C SER A 35 30.33 6.95 4.42
N THR A 36 29.33 7.19 3.57
CA THR A 36 29.46 8.08 2.42
C THR A 36 29.05 9.50 2.78
N VAL A 37 29.92 10.47 2.51
CA VAL A 37 29.59 11.90 2.56
C VAL A 37 28.74 12.24 1.33
N LEU A 38 27.57 12.83 1.58
CA LEU A 38 26.64 13.28 0.56
C LEU A 38 26.86 14.75 0.21
N GLU A 39 27.03 15.58 1.24
CA GLU A 39 27.11 17.03 1.12
C GLU A 39 27.84 17.62 2.34
N GLU A 40 28.55 18.73 2.11
CA GLU A 40 29.17 19.57 3.13
C GLU A 40 28.69 21.01 2.94
N VAL A 41 28.23 21.62 4.03
CA VAL A 41 27.66 22.97 4.02
C VAL A 41 28.41 23.83 5.02
N SER A 42 29.04 24.91 4.55
CA SER A 42 29.60 25.95 5.42
C SER A 42 28.48 26.71 6.10
N ILE A 43 28.53 26.78 7.42
CA ILE A 43 27.56 27.47 8.26
C ILE A 43 28.09 28.87 8.58
N THR A 44 27.32 29.88 8.18
CA THR A 44 27.54 31.28 8.57
C THR A 44 26.28 31.79 9.30
N GLY A 45 26.29 31.75 10.64
CA GLY A 45 25.18 32.21 11.48
C GLY A 45 24.65 31.18 12.47
N ASP A 46 23.49 31.48 13.07
CA ASP A 46 22.94 30.73 14.21
C ASP A 46 21.89 29.68 13.78
N SER A 47 21.59 29.59 12.49
CA SER A 47 20.62 28.63 11.94
C SER A 47 21.03 28.12 10.57
N MET A 48 20.53 26.93 10.22
CA MET A 48 20.64 26.37 8.86
C MET A 48 19.37 25.64 8.47
N THR A 49 19.10 25.61 7.17
CA THR A 49 18.08 24.75 6.58
C THR A 49 18.70 23.41 6.22
N LEU A 50 18.10 22.32 6.68
CA LEU A 50 18.54 20.97 6.36
C LEU A 50 18.19 20.62 4.90
N PRO A 51 18.98 19.75 4.24
CA PRO A 51 18.70 19.31 2.88
C PRO A 51 17.30 18.67 2.76
N ALA A 52 16.76 18.72 1.54
CA ALA A 52 15.53 18.04 1.19
C ALA A 52 15.66 16.51 1.35
N ALA A 53 14.52 15.81 1.32
CA ALA A 53 14.51 14.36 1.38
C ALA A 53 15.24 13.78 0.16
N ILE A 54 16.07 12.76 0.38
CA ILE A 54 16.89 12.13 -0.65
C ILE A 54 16.41 10.70 -0.94
N SER A 55 16.82 10.16 -2.10
CA SER A 55 16.67 8.73 -2.37
C SER A 55 17.72 7.93 -1.60
N VAL A 56 17.28 6.86 -0.93
CA VAL A 56 18.13 6.00 -0.09
C VAL A 56 18.07 4.54 -0.55
N GLY A 57 17.89 4.35 -1.86
CA GLY A 57 17.76 3.02 -2.48
C GLY A 57 16.44 2.35 -2.15
N GLU A 58 16.49 1.14 -1.60
CA GLU A 58 15.31 0.33 -1.28
C GLU A 58 14.59 0.79 0.00
N LYS A 59 15.25 1.57 0.85
CA LYS A 59 14.66 2.15 2.06
C LYS A 59 13.91 3.44 1.75
N ARG A 60 13.19 3.94 2.74
CA ARG A 60 12.53 5.24 2.71
C ARG A 60 13.21 6.22 3.64
N PHE A 61 13.49 7.42 3.14
CA PHE A 61 14.02 8.51 3.95
C PHE A 61 12.96 8.97 4.96
N VAL A 62 13.37 9.09 6.23
CA VAL A 62 12.54 9.57 7.34
C VAL A 62 12.92 10.99 7.71
N GLY A 63 14.22 11.25 7.84
CA GLY A 63 14.73 12.53 8.31
C GLY A 63 16.25 12.53 8.44
N TRP A 64 16.78 13.64 8.96
CA TRP A 64 18.19 13.82 9.27
C TRP A 64 18.41 13.67 10.77
N THR A 65 19.31 12.79 11.17
CA THR A 65 19.71 12.63 12.56
C THR A 65 20.99 13.42 12.84
N LEU A 66 20.89 14.47 13.65
CA LEU A 66 22.08 15.13 14.20
C LEU A 66 22.72 14.20 15.23
N VAL A 67 24.01 13.95 15.09
CA VAL A 67 24.81 13.15 16.02
C VAL A 67 25.73 14.07 16.80
N ASN A 68 25.47 14.23 18.10
CA ASN A 68 26.29 15.02 19.01
C ASN A 68 26.79 14.12 20.16
N GLY A 69 27.95 13.50 19.96
CA GLY A 69 28.46 12.48 20.88
C GLY A 69 27.51 11.28 20.97
N SER A 70 26.96 11.02 22.16
CA SER A 70 25.95 9.97 22.37
C SER A 70 24.51 10.43 22.12
N GLU A 71 24.26 11.74 22.04
CA GLU A 71 22.93 12.29 21.80
C GLU A 71 22.60 12.27 20.31
N LYS A 72 21.37 11.88 20.00
CA LYS A 72 20.86 11.84 18.64
C LYS A 72 19.50 12.54 18.59
N THR A 73 19.35 13.46 17.65
CA THR A 73 18.10 14.20 17.45
C THR A 73 17.65 14.08 16.01
N LEU A 74 16.39 13.69 15.80
CA LEU A 74 15.79 13.56 14.47
C LEU A 74 15.15 14.89 14.03
N TYR A 75 15.43 15.28 12.80
CA TYR A 75 14.88 16.47 12.16
C TYR A 75 14.25 16.13 10.81
N ALA A 76 13.19 16.86 10.46
CA ALA A 76 12.54 16.71 9.17
C ALA A 76 13.42 17.29 8.04
N ALA A 77 13.33 16.72 6.85
CA ALA A 77 13.94 17.30 5.66
C ALA A 77 13.44 18.73 5.42
N GLY A 78 14.33 19.63 4.98
CA GLY A 78 13.99 21.03 4.72
C GLY A 78 13.68 21.85 5.98
N SER A 79 13.73 21.27 7.18
CA SER A 79 13.52 22.02 8.41
C SER A 79 14.66 23.00 8.66
N THR A 80 14.35 24.16 9.24
CA THR A 80 15.37 25.10 9.72
C THR A 80 15.62 24.82 11.19
N ILE A 81 16.89 24.61 11.54
CA ILE A 81 17.32 24.31 12.89
C ILE A 81 18.21 25.43 13.43
N SER A 82 18.17 25.62 14.74
CA SER A 82 19.18 26.41 15.44
C SER A 82 20.45 25.58 15.61
N ILE A 83 21.60 26.20 15.38
CA ILE A 83 22.88 25.50 15.37
C ILE A 83 23.54 25.66 16.74
N PRO A 84 24.06 24.57 17.34
CA PRO A 84 24.89 24.65 18.55
C PRO A 84 26.04 25.63 18.38
N THR A 85 26.36 26.41 19.41
CA THR A 85 27.33 27.52 19.34
C THR A 85 28.78 27.10 19.05
N THR A 86 29.12 25.82 19.10
CA THR A 86 30.49 25.33 18.89
C THR A 86 30.52 23.99 18.15
N GLY A 87 31.50 23.82 17.26
CA GLY A 87 31.85 22.55 16.62
C GLY A 87 31.17 22.29 15.27
N ASP A 88 31.77 21.38 14.50
CA ASP A 88 31.21 20.84 13.27
C ASP A 88 30.03 19.92 13.55
N LEU A 89 29.07 19.89 12.63
CA LEU A 89 27.85 19.10 12.76
C LEU A 89 27.91 17.87 11.87
N ARG A 90 27.51 16.73 12.44
CA ARG A 90 27.37 15.48 11.71
C ARG A 90 25.89 15.10 11.62
N PHE A 91 25.38 15.01 10.40
CA PHE A 91 24.03 14.51 10.12
C PHE A 91 24.09 13.15 9.45
N GLU A 92 23.29 12.21 9.94
CA GLU A 92 23.14 10.89 9.35
C GLU A 92 21.72 10.70 8.82
N VAL A 93 21.58 10.04 7.68
CA VAL A 93 20.28 9.64 7.14
C VAL A 93 19.57 8.71 8.13
N CYS A 94 18.36 9.09 8.55
CA CYS A 94 17.40 8.16 9.14
C CYS A 94 16.54 7.59 8.02
N SER A 95 16.54 6.27 7.86
CA SER A 95 15.76 5.59 6.84
C SER A 95 15.17 4.28 7.35
N ILE A 96 14.07 3.85 6.74
CA ILE A 96 13.34 2.65 7.13
C ILE A 96 12.98 1.80 5.92
N GLU A 97 13.20 0.49 6.01
CA GLU A 97 12.64 -0.46 5.07
C GLU A 97 11.14 -0.66 5.36
N LEU A 98 10.29 -0.08 4.50
CA LEU A 98 8.82 -0.12 4.56
C LEU A 98 8.27 -0.63 3.22
N ARG A 99 7.46 -1.69 3.26
CA ARG A 99 6.89 -2.32 2.07
C ARG A 99 5.41 -2.64 2.23
N THR A 100 4.68 -2.62 1.12
CA THR A 100 3.43 -3.37 0.97
C THR A 100 3.81 -4.74 0.41
N LEU A 101 3.25 -5.81 0.97
CA LEU A 101 3.49 -7.15 0.45
C LEU A 101 2.66 -7.37 -0.81
N THR A 102 3.20 -8.18 -1.72
CA THR A 102 2.51 -8.57 -2.96
C THR A 102 1.29 -9.44 -2.63
N GLY A 103 0.16 -9.10 -3.25
CA GLY A 103 -1.08 -9.84 -3.15
C GLY A 103 -2.01 -9.38 -2.03
N ALA A 104 -3.01 -10.21 -1.78
CA ALA A 104 -4.00 -10.04 -0.72
C ALA A 104 -4.49 -11.43 -0.30
N ALA A 105 -5.04 -11.52 0.91
CA ALA A 105 -5.75 -12.70 1.38
C ALA A 105 -7.25 -12.42 1.42
N VAL A 106 -8.08 -13.43 1.12
CA VAL A 106 -9.53 -13.34 1.25
C VAL A 106 -9.97 -14.03 2.54
N SER A 107 -10.96 -13.48 3.25
CA SER A 107 -11.58 -14.15 4.41
C SER A 107 -12.09 -15.54 4.01
N THR A 108 -12.01 -16.53 4.90
CA THR A 108 -12.56 -17.88 4.64
C THR A 108 -13.63 -18.27 5.66
N ASP A 109 -14.13 -17.27 6.38
CA ASP A 109 -14.99 -17.37 7.55
C ASP A 109 -16.00 -16.21 7.50
N GLY A 110 -17.03 -16.36 6.65
CA GLY A 110 -18.12 -15.39 6.52
C GLY A 110 -17.96 -14.42 5.35
N ALA A 111 -18.30 -13.16 5.58
CA ALA A 111 -18.42 -12.14 4.55
C ALA A 111 -17.11 -11.91 3.78
N ALA A 112 -17.21 -11.61 2.49
CA ALA A 112 -16.06 -11.41 1.63
C ALA A 112 -15.31 -10.14 2.04
N THR A 113 -14.04 -10.28 2.43
CA THR A 113 -13.13 -9.16 2.70
C THR A 113 -11.76 -9.46 2.11
N LEU A 114 -11.00 -8.43 1.79
CA LEU A 114 -9.60 -8.55 1.41
C LEU A 114 -8.71 -8.02 2.53
N ARG A 115 -7.71 -8.81 2.93
CA ARG A 115 -6.62 -8.40 3.80
C ARG A 115 -5.38 -8.12 2.97
N PHE A 116 -4.78 -6.97 3.17
CA PHE A 116 -3.46 -6.62 2.66
C PHE A 116 -2.49 -6.52 3.83
N ASP A 117 -1.23 -6.81 3.57
CA ASP A 117 -0.20 -6.87 4.60
C ASP A 117 0.93 -5.87 4.26
N GLY A 118 1.38 -5.14 5.28
CA GLY A 118 2.54 -4.26 5.27
C GLY A 118 3.69 -4.89 6.06
N LEU A 119 4.90 -4.45 5.76
CA LEU A 119 6.12 -4.97 6.36
C LEU A 119 7.06 -3.82 6.72
N LEU A 120 7.60 -3.90 7.94
CA LEU A 120 8.65 -3.03 8.46
C LEU A 120 9.86 -3.85 8.92
N ASN A 121 11.07 -3.36 8.65
CA ASN A 121 12.27 -3.90 9.25
C ASN A 121 12.34 -3.53 10.74
N LEU A 122 12.46 -4.53 11.61
CA LEU A 122 12.42 -4.35 13.06
C LEU A 122 13.63 -3.59 13.58
N ALA A 123 14.82 -3.76 12.99
CA ALA A 123 16.00 -3.03 13.42
C ALA A 123 15.87 -1.54 13.12
N ASP A 124 15.40 -1.21 11.90
CA ASP A 124 15.14 0.19 11.51
C ASP A 124 14.02 0.81 12.35
N TYR A 125 12.92 0.07 12.57
CA TYR A 125 11.79 0.51 13.40
C TYR A 125 12.22 0.77 14.84
N ASN A 126 12.97 -0.16 15.46
CA ASN A 126 13.46 -0.02 16.82
C ASN A 126 14.44 1.15 16.96
N ALA A 127 15.30 1.38 15.97
CA ALA A 127 16.18 2.55 15.94
C ALA A 127 15.37 3.85 15.84
N LEU A 128 14.32 3.86 15.02
CA LEU A 128 13.45 5.03 14.85
C LEU A 128 12.66 5.36 16.12
N ILE A 129 12.03 4.38 16.78
CA ILE A 129 11.28 4.64 18.03
C ILE A 129 12.21 5.04 19.17
N ALA A 130 13.47 4.59 19.18
CA ALA A 130 14.47 5.04 20.15
C ALA A 130 14.87 6.51 19.94
N LEU A 131 14.75 7.02 18.71
CA LEU A 131 15.02 8.42 18.37
C LEU A 131 13.81 9.33 18.56
N ALA A 132 12.63 8.89 18.12
CA ALA A 132 11.43 9.71 18.06
C ALA A 132 10.51 9.54 19.28
N GLY A 133 10.64 8.44 20.04
CA GLY A 133 9.62 7.98 20.99
C GLY A 133 8.56 7.13 20.28
N ALA A 134 8.15 6.01 20.90
CA ALA A 134 7.20 5.08 20.30
C ALA A 134 5.82 5.74 20.07
N GLU A 135 5.42 6.65 20.96
CA GLU A 135 4.18 7.43 20.88
C GLU A 135 4.13 8.40 19.69
N ASN A 136 5.29 8.71 19.10
CA ASN A 136 5.43 9.59 17.95
C ASN A 136 5.55 8.82 16.63
N VAL A 137 5.47 7.48 16.65
CA VAL A 137 5.55 6.64 15.46
C VAL A 137 4.26 5.85 15.32
N SER A 138 3.63 5.93 14.15
CA SER A 138 2.45 5.12 13.79
C SER A 138 2.61 4.55 12.39
N TYR A 139 1.96 3.43 12.12
CA TYR A 139 2.02 2.76 10.82
C TYR A 139 0.69 2.09 10.51
N GLY A 140 0.44 1.83 9.23
CA GLY A 140 -0.82 1.27 8.79
C GLY A 140 -0.90 1.07 7.29
N LEU A 141 -2.09 0.71 6.83
CA LEU A 141 -2.40 0.51 5.42
C LEU A 141 -3.52 1.44 5.00
N LEU A 142 -3.28 2.15 3.90
CA LEU A 142 -4.32 2.83 3.14
C LEU A 142 -4.89 1.84 2.13
N ILE A 143 -6.20 1.62 2.14
CA ILE A 143 -6.91 0.68 1.25
C ILE A 143 -8.02 1.42 0.52
N ALA A 144 -8.13 1.29 -0.80
CA ALA A 144 -9.18 1.93 -1.59
C ALA A 144 -9.61 1.05 -2.77
N PRO A 145 -10.79 1.28 -3.35
CA PRO A 145 -11.13 0.70 -4.65
C PRO A 145 -10.10 1.13 -5.71
N TYR A 146 -9.79 0.23 -6.62
CA TYR A 146 -8.85 0.46 -7.71
C TYR A 146 -9.45 1.48 -8.70
N GLY A 147 -8.65 2.48 -9.08
CA GLY A 147 -9.10 3.59 -9.94
C GLY A 147 -9.59 4.82 -9.18
N SER A 148 -9.92 4.72 -7.88
CA SER A 148 -10.28 5.87 -7.04
C SER A 148 -9.11 6.83 -6.80
N ALA A 149 -7.88 6.33 -6.90
CA ALA A 149 -6.67 7.13 -6.87
C ALA A 149 -6.20 7.33 -8.31
N SER A 150 -6.47 8.51 -8.89
CA SER A 150 -6.00 8.88 -10.23
C SER A 150 -4.47 8.80 -10.28
N GLY A 151 -3.94 7.81 -11.00
CA GLY A 151 -2.52 7.72 -11.30
C GLY A 151 -1.64 7.26 -10.13
N SER A 152 -1.50 5.94 -9.98
CA SER A 152 -0.31 5.28 -9.41
C SER A 152 0.11 5.55 -7.95
N SER A 153 -0.64 6.30 -7.15
CA SER A 153 -0.31 6.41 -5.71
C SER A 153 -1.52 6.65 -4.82
N ILE A 154 -1.75 5.74 -3.87
CA ILE A 154 -2.62 5.98 -2.72
C ILE A 154 -1.80 6.75 -1.67
N THR A 155 -2.36 7.85 -1.15
CA THR A 155 -1.78 8.67 -0.09
C THR A 155 -2.91 9.16 0.82
N HIS A 156 -2.60 9.78 1.96
CA HIS A 156 -3.59 10.46 2.83
C HIS A 156 -4.14 11.75 2.19
N ALA A 157 -4.49 11.71 0.89
CA ALA A 157 -5.19 12.80 0.24
C ALA A 157 -6.67 12.73 0.64
N ALA A 158 -7.24 13.87 1.04
CA ALA A 158 -8.63 13.96 1.51
C ALA A 158 -9.67 13.55 0.44
N ASP A 159 -9.27 13.50 -0.83
CA ASP A 159 -10.19 13.40 -1.97
C ASP A 159 -10.36 11.96 -2.50
N ILE A 160 -9.71 10.95 -1.89
CA ILE A 160 -9.86 9.55 -2.34
C ILE A 160 -11.16 8.96 -1.77
N THR A 161 -12.19 8.87 -2.62
CA THR A 161 -13.47 8.26 -2.26
C THR A 161 -13.29 6.78 -1.89
N GLY A 162 -13.86 6.36 -0.75
CA GLY A 162 -13.79 4.97 -0.28
C GLY A 162 -12.42 4.57 0.30
N LEU A 163 -11.55 5.54 0.60
CA LEU A 163 -10.30 5.30 1.29
C LEU A 163 -10.54 4.83 2.73
N LEU A 164 -9.93 3.71 3.09
CA LEU A 164 -9.89 3.16 4.43
C LEU A 164 -8.47 3.34 4.98
N ASP A 165 -8.35 4.11 6.07
CA ASP A 165 -7.13 4.17 6.88
C ASP A 165 -7.18 3.07 7.96
N ARG A 166 -6.39 2.01 7.76
CA ARG A 166 -6.25 0.89 8.71
C ARG A 166 -4.94 1.03 9.46
N ARG A 167 -5.01 1.80 10.56
CA ARG A 167 -3.90 1.94 11.51
C ARG A 167 -3.66 0.61 12.21
N ALA A 168 -2.40 0.20 12.28
CA ALA A 168 -2.00 -0.97 13.03
C ALA A 168 -1.74 -0.59 14.49
N GLU A 169 -2.31 -1.36 15.42
CA GLU A 169 -2.01 -1.22 16.84
C GLU A 169 -0.75 -2.01 17.24
N ASP A 170 -0.52 -3.15 16.59
CA ASP A 170 0.63 -4.01 16.79
C ASP A 170 0.95 -4.83 15.51
N PHE A 171 2.09 -5.50 15.50
CA PHE A 171 2.42 -6.49 14.48
C PHE A 171 1.57 -7.76 14.67
N MET A 172 0.95 -8.21 13.58
CA MET A 172 0.23 -9.48 13.52
C MET A 172 1.17 -10.69 13.68
N TYR A 173 2.39 -10.54 13.15
CA TYR A 173 3.45 -11.55 13.24
C TYR A 173 4.81 -10.88 13.14
N THR A 174 5.79 -11.43 13.83
CA THR A 174 7.19 -10.99 13.78
C THR A 174 8.10 -12.15 13.37
N THR A 175 9.08 -11.82 12.54
CA THR A 175 10.23 -12.69 12.24
C THR A 175 11.47 -12.15 12.97
N SER A 176 12.62 -12.77 12.76
CA SER A 176 13.90 -12.22 13.24
C SER A 176 14.25 -10.85 12.63
N ARG A 177 13.69 -10.49 11.48
CA ARG A 177 14.02 -9.25 10.75
C ARG A 177 12.86 -8.29 10.59
N TYR A 178 11.63 -8.78 10.52
CA TYR A 178 10.48 -8.00 10.08
C TYR A 178 9.29 -8.12 11.01
N GLY A 179 8.59 -7.01 11.19
CA GLY A 179 7.24 -6.95 11.73
C GLY A 179 6.24 -6.83 10.58
N ILE A 180 5.22 -7.68 10.60
CA ILE A 180 4.15 -7.70 9.61
C ILE A 180 2.87 -7.19 10.28
N PHE A 181 2.20 -6.25 9.63
CA PHE A 181 0.92 -5.70 10.06
C PHE A 181 -0.07 -5.78 8.90
N GLY A 182 -1.37 -5.74 9.19
CA GLY A 182 -2.39 -5.97 8.17
C GLY A 182 -3.58 -5.04 8.31
N GLY A 183 -4.26 -4.84 7.19
CA GLY A 183 -5.47 -4.04 7.10
C GLY A 183 -6.48 -4.77 6.23
N ARG A 184 -7.76 -4.69 6.61
CA ARG A 184 -8.86 -5.33 5.87
C ARG A 184 -9.78 -4.29 5.22
N THR A 185 -10.32 -4.63 4.06
CA THR A 185 -11.50 -3.93 3.53
C THR A 185 -12.68 -4.10 4.48
N GLU A 186 -13.69 -3.25 4.34
CA GLU A 186 -15.03 -3.60 4.80
C GLU A 186 -15.57 -4.82 4.02
N SER A 187 -16.74 -5.33 4.42
CA SER A 187 -17.44 -6.37 3.68
C SER A 187 -17.70 -5.93 2.24
N ILE A 188 -17.21 -6.72 1.29
CA ILE A 188 -17.39 -6.52 -0.15
C ILE A 188 -18.64 -7.29 -0.57
N PRO A 189 -19.67 -6.61 -1.11
CA PRO A 189 -20.89 -7.28 -1.56
C PRO A 189 -20.61 -8.16 -2.78
N ASP A 190 -21.46 -9.18 -3.00
CA ASP A 190 -21.36 -10.08 -4.16
C ASP A 190 -21.32 -9.32 -5.50
N ALA A 191 -22.06 -8.21 -5.59
CA ALA A 191 -22.09 -7.35 -6.78
C ALA A 191 -20.75 -6.63 -7.09
N ALA A 192 -19.83 -6.58 -6.13
CA ALA A 192 -18.51 -5.95 -6.25
C ALA A 192 -17.37 -6.97 -6.20
N ILE A 193 -17.65 -8.27 -6.33
CA ILE A 193 -16.67 -9.34 -6.13
C ILE A 193 -15.52 -9.34 -7.16
N LEU A 194 -15.77 -8.74 -8.33
CA LEU A 194 -14.79 -8.50 -9.39
C LEU A 194 -14.03 -7.18 -9.24
N GLU A 195 -14.54 -6.24 -8.45
CA GLU A 195 -13.87 -4.96 -8.23
C GLU A 195 -12.53 -5.19 -7.51
N LYS A 196 -11.49 -4.52 -8.01
CA LYS A 196 -10.17 -4.55 -7.39
C LYS A 196 -10.13 -3.55 -6.26
N TYR A 197 -9.50 -3.96 -5.16
CA TYR A 197 -9.03 -3.08 -4.12
C TYR A 197 -7.53 -3.03 -4.15
N THR A 198 -6.99 -1.88 -3.75
CA THR A 198 -5.57 -1.61 -3.75
C THR A 198 -5.13 -1.13 -2.38
N ALA A 199 -3.93 -1.50 -1.96
CA ALA A 199 -3.40 -1.10 -0.66
C ALA A 199 -2.00 -0.49 -0.76
N ARG A 200 -1.67 0.38 0.20
CA ARG A 200 -0.34 0.95 0.37
C ARG A 200 -0.01 1.13 1.83
N ALA A 201 1.13 0.60 2.25
CA ALA A 201 1.62 0.72 3.61
C ALA A 201 2.23 2.11 3.81
N TYR A 202 2.04 2.66 5.00
CA TYR A 202 2.60 3.94 5.38
C TYR A 202 3.18 3.88 6.79
N LEU A 203 4.04 4.84 7.09
CA LEU A 203 4.55 5.12 8.42
C LEU A 203 4.55 6.64 8.62
N THR A 204 4.05 7.10 9.76
CA THR A 204 4.01 8.51 10.15
C THR A 204 4.86 8.70 11.39
N VAL A 205 5.78 9.66 11.35
CA VAL A 205 6.62 10.07 12.48
C VAL A 205 6.33 11.52 12.81
N LYS A 206 6.08 11.83 14.08
CA LYS A 206 6.02 13.21 14.56
C LYS A 206 7.42 13.72 14.84
N ILE A 207 7.90 14.67 14.05
CA ILE A 207 9.22 15.28 14.15
C ILE A 207 9.04 16.76 14.45
N GLY A 208 9.51 17.22 15.61
CA GLY A 208 9.35 18.63 16.02
C GLY A 208 7.88 19.09 16.10
N GLY A 209 6.96 18.17 16.42
CA GLY A 209 5.51 18.44 16.47
C GLY A 209 4.78 18.34 15.13
N VAL A 210 5.49 18.07 14.03
CA VAL A 210 4.91 17.94 12.68
C VAL A 210 4.89 16.47 12.26
N ASP A 211 3.74 16.00 11.76
CA ASP A 211 3.59 14.65 11.24
C ASP A 211 4.24 14.54 9.86
N THR A 212 5.22 13.64 9.74
CA THR A 212 5.89 13.30 8.49
C THR A 212 5.46 11.89 8.08
N THR A 213 4.67 11.77 7.01
CA THR A 213 4.21 10.48 6.50
C THR A 213 5.02 10.02 5.30
N ILE A 214 5.46 8.77 5.38
CA ILE A 214 6.25 8.07 4.38
C ILE A 214 5.43 6.91 3.86
N TYR A 215 5.49 6.67 2.55
CA TYR A 215 4.73 5.61 1.92
C TYR A 215 5.63 4.54 1.28
N ALA A 216 5.20 3.29 1.35
CA ALA A 216 5.81 2.19 0.63
C ALA A 216 5.84 2.43 -0.89
N VAL A 217 6.70 1.72 -1.62
CA VAL A 217 6.61 1.70 -3.08
C VAL A 217 5.26 1.08 -3.47
N TYR A 218 4.63 1.60 -4.52
CA TYR A 218 3.35 1.10 -5.00
C TYR A 218 3.47 0.61 -6.44
N HIS A 219 3.04 -0.63 -6.67
CA HIS A 219 2.86 -1.22 -7.99
C HIS A 219 1.48 -1.85 -8.07
N ALA A 220 0.63 -1.39 -8.98
CA ALA A 220 -0.74 -1.87 -9.10
C ALA A 220 -0.82 -3.39 -9.32
N VAL A 221 0.10 -3.94 -10.13
CA VAL A 221 0.20 -5.38 -10.41
C VAL A 221 0.46 -6.22 -9.17
N ASP A 222 1.16 -5.66 -8.18
CA ASP A 222 1.50 -6.35 -6.94
C ASP A 222 0.46 -6.11 -5.84
N HIS A 223 -0.09 -4.91 -5.77
CA HIS A 223 -0.84 -4.45 -4.60
C HIS A 223 -2.34 -4.26 -4.84
N SER A 224 -2.86 -4.71 -6.01
CA SER A 224 -4.28 -4.63 -6.33
C SER A 224 -4.89 -6.00 -6.61
N ARG A 225 -5.96 -6.37 -5.90
CA ARG A 225 -6.61 -7.68 -6.00
C ARG A 225 -8.13 -7.56 -5.87
N SER A 226 -8.87 -8.49 -6.48
CA SER A 226 -10.31 -8.65 -6.28
C SER A 226 -10.59 -9.89 -5.44
N VAL A 227 -11.77 -9.92 -4.80
CA VAL A 227 -12.22 -11.09 -4.02
C VAL A 227 -12.26 -12.33 -4.90
N HIS A 228 -12.80 -12.20 -6.11
CA HIS A 228 -12.87 -13.31 -7.04
C HIS A 228 -11.48 -13.84 -7.41
N GLY A 229 -10.55 -12.96 -7.79
CA GLY A 229 -9.20 -13.38 -8.19
C GLY A 229 -8.43 -14.11 -7.09
N VAL A 230 -8.53 -13.62 -5.84
CA VAL A 230 -7.90 -14.28 -4.69
C VAL A 230 -8.61 -15.58 -4.32
N SER A 231 -9.95 -15.58 -4.36
CA SER A 231 -10.74 -16.79 -4.05
C SER A 231 -10.48 -17.90 -5.04
N ALA A 232 -10.30 -17.57 -6.32
CA ALA A 232 -10.03 -18.55 -7.36
C ALA A 232 -8.62 -19.13 -7.22
N ALA A 233 -7.62 -18.29 -6.98
CA ALA A 233 -6.25 -18.76 -6.70
C ALA A 233 -6.21 -19.68 -5.46
N ALA A 234 -6.92 -19.31 -4.39
CA ALA A 234 -7.02 -20.14 -3.18
C ALA A 234 -7.80 -21.45 -3.43
N PHE A 235 -8.89 -21.38 -4.19
CA PHE A 235 -9.69 -22.55 -4.53
C PHE A 235 -8.91 -23.51 -5.41
N GLU A 236 -8.02 -23.08 -6.29
CA GLU A 236 -7.24 -23.98 -7.15
C GLU A 236 -5.93 -24.45 -6.51
N ASP A 237 -5.55 -23.90 -5.35
CA ASP A 237 -4.31 -24.26 -4.70
C ASP A 237 -4.38 -25.68 -4.10
N ARG A 238 -3.74 -26.62 -4.81
CA ARG A 238 -3.81 -28.06 -4.57
C ARG A 238 -2.45 -28.74 -4.70
N ALA A 239 -2.31 -29.88 -4.03
CA ALA A 239 -1.19 -30.80 -4.20
C ALA A 239 -1.70 -32.20 -4.55
N SER A 240 -0.95 -32.93 -5.38
CA SER A 240 -1.25 -34.33 -5.71
C SER A 240 -1.03 -35.28 -4.51
N ASN A 241 -0.20 -34.87 -3.55
CA ASN A 241 0.16 -35.66 -2.37
C ASN A 241 -0.03 -34.83 -1.09
N SER A 242 -0.38 -35.52 -0.01
CA SER A 242 -0.49 -34.90 1.33
C SER A 242 0.87 -34.42 1.83
N ASN A 243 0.89 -33.27 2.49
CA ASN A 243 2.05 -32.77 3.25
C ASN A 243 1.60 -31.79 4.36
N SER A 244 2.57 -31.17 5.04
CA SER A 244 2.32 -30.24 6.15
C SER A 244 1.52 -28.99 5.77
N ILE A 245 1.50 -28.61 4.49
CA ILE A 245 0.73 -27.47 3.97
C ILE A 245 -0.61 -27.95 3.40
N TYR A 246 -0.59 -29.05 2.63
CA TYR A 246 -1.76 -29.61 1.95
C TYR A 246 -2.20 -30.90 2.65
N SER A 247 -2.98 -30.77 3.70
CA SER A 247 -3.40 -31.90 4.55
C SER A 247 -4.84 -32.36 4.33
N GLN A 248 -5.66 -31.54 3.66
CA GLN A 248 -7.10 -31.76 3.53
C GLN A 248 -7.40 -32.48 2.22
N LYS A 249 -7.81 -33.76 2.26
CA LYS A 249 -8.22 -34.50 1.05
C LYS A 249 -9.51 -33.89 0.48
N THR A 250 -9.55 -33.72 -0.83
CA THR A 250 -10.70 -33.21 -1.58
C THR A 250 -11.37 -34.33 -2.38
N GLU A 251 -12.54 -34.05 -2.95
CA GLU A 251 -13.31 -35.01 -3.75
C GLU A 251 -12.59 -35.44 -5.04
N ALA A 252 -11.69 -34.61 -5.56
CA ALA A 252 -10.92 -34.87 -6.78
C ALA A 252 -9.63 -35.69 -6.52
N GLU A 253 -9.55 -36.43 -5.41
CA GLU A 253 -8.36 -37.21 -5.01
C GLU A 253 -7.07 -36.37 -4.86
N CYS A 254 -7.18 -35.05 -4.71
CA CYS A 254 -6.06 -34.13 -4.43
C CYS A 254 -6.17 -33.52 -3.02
N TYR A 255 -5.14 -32.80 -2.59
CA TYR A 255 -5.04 -32.23 -1.25
C TYR A 255 -5.04 -30.69 -1.28
N SER A 256 -5.77 -30.07 -0.34
CA SER A 256 -5.84 -28.64 -0.13
C SER A 256 -5.27 -28.23 1.23
N ARG A 257 -4.88 -26.97 1.35
CA ARG A 257 -4.62 -26.34 2.66
C ARG A 257 -5.91 -25.90 3.37
N TYR A 258 -7.03 -25.87 2.64
CA TYR A 258 -8.32 -25.41 3.13
C TYR A 258 -9.24 -26.59 3.48
N THR A 259 -10.00 -26.45 4.56
CA THR A 259 -11.06 -27.40 4.93
C THR A 259 -12.19 -27.42 3.91
N ALA A 260 -13.02 -28.48 3.92
CA ALA A 260 -14.18 -28.57 3.05
C ALA A 260 -15.13 -27.36 3.17
N ALA A 261 -15.40 -26.88 4.40
CA ALA A 261 -16.25 -25.71 4.62
C ALA A 261 -15.66 -24.42 4.00
N GLN A 262 -14.35 -24.22 4.10
CA GLN A 262 -13.66 -23.09 3.49
C GLN A 262 -13.67 -23.19 1.96
N LEU A 263 -13.49 -24.40 1.42
CA LEU A 263 -13.59 -24.64 -0.03
C LEU A 263 -15.00 -24.35 -0.55
N THR A 264 -16.06 -24.71 0.19
CA THR A 264 -17.43 -24.36 -0.15
C THR A 264 -17.64 -22.84 -0.20
N LEU A 265 -17.09 -22.09 0.76
CA LEU A 265 -17.16 -20.63 0.76
C LEU A 265 -16.40 -20.00 -0.42
N LEU A 266 -15.19 -20.50 -0.70
CA LEU A 266 -14.40 -20.05 -1.85
C LEU A 266 -15.14 -20.34 -3.17
N LYS A 267 -15.67 -21.56 -3.33
CA LYS A 267 -16.47 -21.95 -4.49
C LYS A 267 -17.71 -21.08 -4.65
N GLY A 268 -18.44 -20.83 -3.56
CA GLY A 268 -19.64 -19.99 -3.57
C GLY A 268 -19.38 -18.58 -4.11
N ARG A 269 -18.17 -18.05 -3.95
CA ARG A 269 -17.74 -16.76 -4.53
C ARG A 269 -17.43 -16.85 -6.02
N LEU A 270 -16.89 -17.97 -6.49
CA LEU A 270 -16.67 -18.22 -7.92
C LEU A 270 -18.02 -18.37 -8.64
N ASP A 271 -18.96 -19.05 -7.99
CA ASP A 271 -20.33 -19.25 -8.49
C ASP A 271 -21.13 -17.94 -8.60
N LYS A 272 -20.61 -16.80 -8.13
CA LYS A 272 -21.20 -15.47 -8.35
C LYS A 272 -20.77 -14.82 -9.67
N VAL A 273 -19.88 -15.43 -10.45
CA VAL A 273 -19.35 -14.84 -11.68
C VAL A 273 -19.63 -15.72 -12.89
N VAL A 274 -20.27 -15.12 -13.90
CA VAL A 274 -20.43 -15.69 -15.25
C VAL A 274 -19.30 -15.18 -16.14
N CYS A 275 -18.46 -16.10 -16.63
CA CYS A 275 -17.35 -15.77 -17.53
C CYS A 275 -17.69 -16.17 -18.96
N VAL A 276 -17.65 -15.22 -19.90
CA VAL A 276 -17.93 -15.49 -21.31
C VAL A 276 -16.71 -15.14 -22.15
N GLY A 277 -16.13 -16.15 -22.80
CA GLY A 277 -14.80 -16.05 -23.42
C GLY A 277 -14.77 -15.40 -24.80
N SER A 278 -15.85 -15.39 -25.58
CA SER A 278 -15.89 -14.61 -26.82
C SER A 278 -17.31 -14.33 -27.31
N ILE A 279 -17.45 -13.27 -28.12
CA ILE A 279 -18.69 -12.88 -28.82
C ILE A 279 -19.20 -13.98 -29.77
N THR A 280 -18.32 -14.86 -30.21
CA THR A 280 -18.61 -15.93 -31.17
C THR A 280 -18.69 -17.33 -30.55
N GLY A 281 -18.43 -17.49 -29.26
CA GLY A 281 -18.32 -18.80 -28.61
C GLY A 281 -19.65 -19.26 -28.00
N THR A 282 -20.05 -20.50 -28.25
CA THR A 282 -21.28 -21.11 -27.67
C THR A 282 -21.08 -21.72 -26.28
N GLN A 283 -19.97 -21.45 -25.60
CA GLN A 283 -19.62 -22.03 -24.31
C GLN A 283 -19.31 -20.96 -23.26
N VAL A 284 -19.73 -21.19 -22.01
CA VAL A 284 -19.16 -20.48 -20.84
C VAL A 284 -17.71 -20.91 -20.77
N GLU A 285 -16.79 -19.98 -20.99
CA GLU A 285 -15.38 -20.31 -20.86
C GLU A 285 -15.00 -20.24 -19.39
N ASN A 286 -14.36 -21.30 -18.91
CA ASN A 286 -13.72 -21.28 -17.59
C ASN A 286 -12.43 -20.44 -17.60
N LYS A 287 -12.24 -19.53 -18.57
CA LYS A 287 -11.04 -18.73 -18.77
C LYS A 287 -11.45 -17.29 -19.04
N TYR A 288 -10.82 -16.35 -18.34
CA TYR A 288 -10.87 -14.95 -18.72
C TYR A 288 -9.56 -14.21 -18.39
N SER A 289 -9.27 -13.05 -18.98
CA SER A 289 -8.09 -12.25 -18.66
C SER A 289 -8.50 -10.84 -18.26
N MET A 290 -8.00 -10.34 -17.11
CA MET A 290 -8.12 -8.93 -16.69
C MET A 290 -6.73 -8.32 -16.53
N ASP A 291 -6.47 -7.17 -17.15
CA ASP A 291 -5.28 -6.34 -16.92
C ASP A 291 -3.95 -7.13 -16.89
N ASN A 292 -3.67 -7.89 -17.94
CA ASN A 292 -2.49 -8.78 -18.07
C ASN A 292 -2.43 -9.99 -17.11
N PHE A 293 -3.47 -10.26 -16.33
CA PHE A 293 -3.66 -11.53 -15.64
C PHE A 293 -4.62 -12.41 -16.44
N THR A 294 -4.22 -13.63 -16.78
CA THR A 294 -5.13 -14.63 -17.34
C THR A 294 -5.66 -15.49 -16.19
N PHE A 295 -6.93 -15.34 -15.83
CA PHE A 295 -7.69 -16.40 -15.17
C PHE A 295 -7.88 -17.54 -16.16
N ILE A 296 -7.22 -18.66 -15.93
CA ILE A 296 -7.64 -19.95 -16.44
C ILE A 296 -8.17 -20.63 -15.16
N ALA A 297 -9.39 -21.15 -15.14
CA ALA A 297 -9.69 -22.23 -14.20
C ALA A 297 -8.67 -23.31 -14.53
N TYR A 298 -7.60 -23.36 -13.74
CA TYR A 298 -6.34 -23.93 -14.21
C TYR A 298 -6.39 -25.47 -14.26
N HIS A 299 -7.55 -26.05 -13.95
CA HIS A 299 -7.92 -27.39 -14.37
C HIS A 299 -9.43 -27.44 -14.68
N PRO A 300 -9.87 -27.88 -15.88
CA PRO A 300 -11.28 -28.19 -16.15
C PRO A 300 -11.82 -29.31 -15.25
N ASP A 301 -10.95 -29.99 -14.49
CA ASP A 301 -11.27 -31.11 -13.61
C ASP A 301 -11.62 -30.71 -12.16
N HIS A 302 -11.49 -29.43 -11.77
CA HIS A 302 -11.64 -29.00 -10.36
C HIS A 302 -12.76 -27.98 -10.12
N TYR A 303 -13.06 -27.13 -11.10
CA TYR A 303 -14.19 -26.22 -11.04
C TYR A 303 -15.00 -26.28 -12.33
N VAL A 304 -16.31 -26.53 -12.19
CA VAL A 304 -17.27 -26.45 -13.28
C VAL A 304 -18.23 -25.30 -12.98
N SER A 305 -18.29 -24.32 -13.87
CA SER A 305 -19.23 -23.21 -13.73
C SER A 305 -20.67 -23.75 -13.64
N PRO A 306 -21.47 -23.26 -12.68
CA PRO A 306 -22.87 -23.64 -12.57
C PRO A 306 -23.74 -22.95 -13.64
N TYR A 307 -23.15 -22.20 -14.57
CA TYR A 307 -23.85 -21.55 -15.67
C TYR A 307 -23.47 -22.13 -17.03
N THR A 308 -24.38 -22.04 -17.99
CA THR A 308 -24.15 -22.40 -19.40
C THR A 308 -24.77 -21.37 -20.33
N VAL A 309 -24.06 -20.97 -21.39
CA VAL A 309 -24.62 -20.11 -22.45
C VAL A 309 -25.60 -20.97 -23.25
N LYS A 310 -26.87 -20.57 -23.25
CA LYS A 310 -27.92 -21.18 -24.07
C LYS A 310 -27.91 -20.62 -25.48
N GLU A 311 -27.81 -19.30 -25.60
CA GLU A 311 -28.04 -18.58 -26.84
C GLU A 311 -27.23 -17.28 -26.88
N ILE A 312 -26.80 -16.88 -28.08
CA ILE A 312 -26.23 -15.56 -28.35
C ILE A 312 -27.08 -14.91 -29.44
N LYS A 313 -27.65 -13.75 -29.14
CA LYS A 313 -28.42 -12.94 -30.11
C LYS A 313 -27.60 -11.71 -30.47
N GLN A 314 -27.45 -11.42 -31.75
CA GLN A 314 -26.82 -10.19 -32.21
C GLN A 314 -27.82 -9.34 -33.01
N SER A 315 -27.92 -8.06 -32.66
CA SER A 315 -28.78 -7.08 -33.34
C SER A 315 -28.02 -5.76 -33.56
N GLY A 316 -27.33 -5.64 -34.70
CA GLY A 316 -26.43 -4.51 -34.96
C GLY A 316 -25.16 -4.61 -34.11
N SER A 317 -24.83 -3.54 -33.37
CA SER A 317 -23.71 -3.53 -32.41
C SER A 317 -24.06 -4.17 -31.06
N LEU A 318 -25.29 -4.67 -30.91
CA LEU A 318 -25.78 -5.27 -29.69
C LEU A 318 -25.59 -6.79 -29.70
N VAL A 319 -24.94 -7.37 -28.69
CA VAL A 319 -24.81 -8.80 -28.41
C VAL A 319 -25.54 -9.13 -27.10
N THR A 320 -26.41 -10.13 -27.11
CA THR A 320 -27.13 -10.62 -25.92
C THR A 320 -26.81 -12.08 -25.68
N TYR A 321 -26.32 -12.42 -24.50
CA TYR A 321 -26.08 -13.78 -24.06
C TYR A 321 -27.22 -14.24 -23.17
N VAL A 322 -27.89 -15.31 -23.55
CA VAL A 322 -28.84 -16.01 -22.67
C VAL A 322 -28.07 -17.09 -21.93
N VAL A 323 -28.02 -16.97 -20.61
CA VAL A 323 -27.30 -17.89 -19.73
C VAL A 323 -28.31 -18.65 -18.89
N ILE A 324 -28.14 -19.96 -18.80
CA ILE A 324 -28.92 -20.83 -17.92
C ILE A 324 -28.11 -21.08 -16.65
N ALA A 325 -28.73 -20.80 -15.52
CA ALA A 325 -28.31 -21.27 -14.21
C ALA A 325 -28.72 -22.75 -14.05
N LYS A 326 -27.75 -23.64 -13.79
CA LYS A 326 -28.00 -25.05 -13.44
C LYS A 326 -28.58 -25.14 -12.03
N GLU A 327 -29.20 -26.27 -11.71
CA GLU A 327 -29.91 -26.48 -10.44
C GLU A 327 -29.14 -26.00 -9.20
N GLY A 328 -29.79 -25.13 -8.41
CA GLY A 328 -29.24 -24.54 -7.19
C GLY A 328 -28.36 -23.30 -7.39
N ALA A 329 -28.05 -22.91 -8.62
CA ALA A 329 -27.26 -21.72 -8.91
C ALA A 329 -28.06 -20.43 -8.73
N ASP A 330 -27.42 -19.41 -8.14
CA ASP A 330 -28.00 -18.09 -7.96
C ASP A 330 -28.14 -17.38 -9.31
N HIS A 331 -29.31 -16.87 -9.64
CA HIS A 331 -29.53 -16.09 -10.88
C HIS A 331 -29.84 -14.62 -10.60
N ASN A 332 -29.98 -14.24 -9.33
CA ASN A 332 -30.38 -12.90 -8.93
C ASN A 332 -29.20 -12.03 -8.51
N ASN A 333 -28.12 -12.62 -8.01
CA ASN A 333 -26.93 -11.89 -7.54
C ASN A 333 -25.65 -12.40 -8.22
N VAL A 334 -25.58 -12.24 -9.53
CA VAL A 334 -24.41 -12.65 -10.32
C VAL A 334 -23.75 -11.45 -10.98
N CYS A 335 -22.42 -11.52 -11.14
CA CYS A 335 -21.60 -10.61 -11.91
C CYS A 335 -21.21 -11.26 -13.24
N ALA A 336 -20.94 -10.45 -14.26
CA ALA A 336 -20.52 -10.94 -15.57
C ALA A 336 -19.16 -10.36 -15.93
N TYR A 337 -18.32 -11.20 -16.53
CA TYR A 337 -17.02 -10.80 -17.05
C TYR A 337 -16.88 -11.20 -18.52
N PHE A 338 -16.43 -10.26 -19.35
CA PHE A 338 -16.09 -10.50 -20.75
C PHE A 338 -14.59 -10.30 -20.94
N LEU A 339 -13.96 -11.08 -21.83
CA LEU A 339 -12.52 -10.97 -22.11
C LEU A 339 -12.04 -9.58 -22.54
N GLU A 340 -12.95 -8.70 -22.95
CA GLU A 340 -12.68 -7.31 -23.36
C GLU A 340 -12.94 -6.28 -22.25
N GLY A 341 -13.42 -6.67 -21.05
CA GLY A 341 -13.65 -5.79 -19.91
C GLY A 341 -14.56 -6.35 -18.80
N SER A 342 -14.47 -5.79 -17.58
CA SER A 342 -15.40 -6.08 -16.47
C SER A 342 -16.58 -5.12 -16.46
N TYR A 343 -17.80 -5.62 -16.21
CA TYR A 343 -19.01 -4.78 -16.21
C TYR A 343 -19.89 -5.05 -14.99
N ARG A 344 -20.47 -3.97 -14.43
CA ARG A 344 -21.27 -3.98 -13.20
C ARG A 344 -22.76 -4.08 -13.52
N ALA A 345 -23.51 -4.80 -12.67
CA ALA A 345 -24.97 -4.82 -12.72
C ALA A 345 -25.58 -3.54 -12.10
N PRO A 346 -26.56 -2.88 -12.75
CA PRO A 346 -27.43 -1.93 -12.07
C PRO A 346 -28.56 -2.65 -11.30
N ASP A 347 -29.04 -2.01 -10.23
CA ASP A 347 -29.83 -2.60 -9.14
C ASP A 347 -31.27 -3.10 -9.47
N ARG A 348 -31.74 -3.20 -10.73
CA ARG A 348 -33.09 -3.72 -11.01
C ARG A 348 -33.24 -4.43 -12.36
N GLU A 349 -33.92 -5.59 -12.30
CA GLU A 349 -34.54 -6.39 -13.37
C GLU A 349 -33.63 -6.82 -14.53
N ASN A 350 -32.98 -7.99 -14.39
CA ASN A 350 -32.58 -8.98 -15.43
C ASN A 350 -31.97 -8.50 -16.77
N GLU A 351 -31.57 -7.24 -16.90
CA GLU A 351 -31.06 -6.63 -18.13
C GLU A 351 -29.75 -5.89 -17.85
N TRP A 352 -28.72 -6.29 -18.59
CA TRP A 352 -27.36 -5.79 -18.43
C TRP A 352 -27.05 -4.86 -19.60
N LYS A 353 -26.62 -3.63 -19.37
CA LYS A 353 -26.23 -2.71 -20.44
C LYS A 353 -24.80 -2.23 -20.19
N ALA A 354 -23.86 -2.68 -21.01
CA ALA A 354 -22.59 -1.99 -21.20
C ALA A 354 -22.13 -2.17 -22.65
N ASP A 355 -21.82 -1.08 -23.33
CA ASP A 355 -21.18 -1.06 -24.67
C ASP A 355 -21.79 -2.01 -25.71
N GLY A 356 -23.12 -2.17 -25.69
CA GLY A 356 -23.82 -3.06 -26.62
C GLY A 356 -23.73 -4.54 -26.23
N ILE A 357 -23.44 -4.91 -24.99
CA ILE A 357 -23.46 -6.30 -24.51
C ILE A 357 -24.46 -6.48 -23.36
N TYR A 358 -25.30 -7.50 -23.47
CA TYR A 358 -26.38 -7.84 -22.53
C TYR A 358 -26.28 -9.30 -22.11
N ILE A 359 -26.58 -9.58 -20.85
CA ILE A 359 -26.77 -10.95 -20.36
C ILE A 359 -28.19 -11.07 -19.84
N THR A 360 -28.84 -12.18 -20.12
CA THR A 360 -30.08 -12.56 -19.43
C THR A 360 -29.82 -13.91 -18.77
N VAL A 361 -29.85 -13.94 -17.44
CA VAL A 361 -29.70 -15.19 -16.68
C VAL A 361 -31.10 -15.72 -16.36
N SER A 362 -31.35 -16.97 -16.71
CA SER A 362 -32.64 -17.63 -16.51
C SER A 362 -32.45 -18.99 -15.82
N ASN A 363 -33.45 -19.41 -15.04
CA ASN A 363 -33.42 -20.69 -14.33
C ASN A 363 -33.75 -21.85 -15.30
N SER A 364 -33.02 -22.96 -15.22
CA SER A 364 -33.29 -24.17 -16.02
C SER A 364 -34.69 -24.74 -15.77
N ALA A 365 -35.26 -24.54 -14.57
CA ALA A 365 -36.60 -25.02 -14.22
C ALA A 365 -37.76 -24.21 -14.82
N ALA A 366 -37.48 -23.07 -15.45
CA ALA A 366 -38.49 -22.20 -16.07
C ALA A 366 -38.67 -22.44 -17.58
N GLN A 367 -38.12 -23.53 -18.13
CA GLN A 367 -38.19 -23.91 -19.54
C GLN A 367 -38.88 -25.25 -19.76
#